data_AF-A0A2W7MMD5-F1
#
_entry.id   AF-A0A2W7MMD5-F1
#
_cell.length_a   1.000
_cell.length_b   1.000
_cell.length_c   1.000
_cell.angle_alpha   90.00
_cell.angle_beta   90.00
_cell.angle_gamma   90.00
#
_symmetry.space_group_name_H-M   'P 1'
#
loop_
_entity.id
_entity.type
_entity.pdbx_description
1 polymer ?
#
loop_
_entity_poly.entity_id
_entity_poly.type
_entity_poly.pdbx_seq_one_letter_code
_entity_poly.pdbx_strand_id
1 'polypeptide(L)'
;MPANLSLLFFCVVLAALAGCRPEPAPPLDQQLYIWQRQWQPAHEQALADSRADFSTLRVLALQAQPKAGWSRALVDLPRLKADGRPVIAVVRLDGQLPALDLQEAGPQVARLLADWQAGGVPLDGLEIDHDSGSARLADYGEFLLQLREQLPPGLKLSITALPAWLGSPHLPALLQAVDSSVLQVHAVSDPRRGLFDPAQARQWAERWSRVGDKPFHLALPAYGVALLPDTGGAPVVESETPLNRGGERRELLADPQQLADLGRRLRDQPPAHLVPPAIARRPPCLEPDHVESGGARRCARQPMAGRTVRAGGAERHHAGQRRQSRPADTCAGGAGRRIL
;
A
#
# COMPACT_ATOMS: atom_id res chain seq x y z
N MET A 1 -62.47 6.11 34.62
CA MET A 1 -61.17 6.69 34.24
C MET A 1 -60.33 5.66 33.44
N PRO A 2 -60.68 5.33 32.18
CA PRO A 2 -59.93 4.33 31.39
C PRO A 2 -58.78 4.91 30.54
N ALA A 3 -58.67 6.24 30.45
CA ALA A 3 -57.72 6.91 29.55
C ALA A 3 -56.23 6.73 29.93
N ASN A 4 -55.93 6.43 31.19
CA ASN A 4 -54.55 6.34 31.68
C ASN A 4 -53.86 5.00 31.34
N LEU A 5 -54.62 3.94 31.08
CA LEU A 5 -54.06 2.62 30.80
C LEU A 5 -53.60 2.48 29.33
N SER A 6 -54.34 3.09 28.39
CA SER A 6 -53.95 3.12 26.97
C SER A 6 -52.71 3.97 26.71
N LEU A 7 -52.52 5.06 27.46
CA LEU A 7 -51.33 5.90 27.33
C LEU A 7 -50.07 5.19 27.84
N LEU A 8 -50.18 4.46 28.96
CA LEU A 8 -49.09 3.64 29.48
C LEU A 8 -48.69 2.52 28.51
N PHE A 9 -49.66 1.84 27.90
CA PHE A 9 -49.38 0.78 26.93
C PHE A 9 -48.71 1.33 25.67
N PHE A 10 -49.12 2.52 25.20
CA PHE A 10 -48.52 3.18 24.05
C PHE A 10 -47.08 3.65 24.32
N CYS A 11 -46.79 4.15 25.53
CA CYS A 11 -45.43 4.52 25.93
C CYS A 11 -44.49 3.32 26.06
N VAL A 12 -44.98 2.16 26.54
CA VAL A 12 -44.17 0.92 26.63
C VAL A 12 -43.85 0.36 25.24
N VAL A 13 -44.79 0.42 24.29
CA VAL A 13 -44.56 0.00 22.90
C VAL A 13 -43.59 0.94 22.16
N LEU A 14 -43.66 2.25 22.40
CA LEU A 14 -42.70 3.22 21.85
C LEU A 14 -41.29 3.06 22.43
N ALA A 15 -41.17 2.73 23.72
CA ALA A 15 -39.87 2.45 24.35
C ALA A 15 -39.24 1.14 23.84
N ALA A 16 -40.06 0.13 23.51
CA ALA A 16 -39.58 -1.13 22.93
C ALA A 16 -39.07 -0.98 21.49
N LEU A 17 -39.54 0.03 20.73
CA LEU A 17 -39.09 0.31 19.37
C LEU A 17 -37.84 1.22 19.31
N ALA A 18 -37.46 1.86 20.42
CA ALA A 18 -36.28 2.72 20.51
C ALA A 18 -34.99 1.98 20.95
N GLY A 19 -35.10 0.70 21.31
CA GLY A 19 -34.00 -0.10 21.87
C GLY A 19 -33.05 -0.75 20.86
N CYS A 20 -33.39 -0.77 19.57
CA CYS A 20 -32.50 -1.29 18.52
C CYS A 20 -31.53 -0.22 18.06
N ARG A 21 -30.56 0.18 18.90
CA ARG A 21 -29.33 0.76 18.36
C ARG A 21 -28.56 -0.40 17.71
N PRO A 22 -28.37 -0.41 16.39
CA PRO A 22 -27.45 -1.37 15.80
C PRO A 22 -26.09 -1.18 16.49
N GLU A 23 -25.55 -2.28 17.01
CA GLU A 23 -24.20 -2.30 17.57
C GLU A 23 -23.26 -1.74 16.49
N PRO A 24 -22.36 -0.79 16.82
CA PRO A 24 -21.44 -0.25 15.83
C PRO A 24 -20.69 -1.43 15.21
N ALA A 25 -20.73 -1.51 13.88
CA ALA A 25 -20.04 -2.57 13.15
C ALA A 25 -18.58 -2.66 13.65
N PRO A 26 -18.06 -3.88 13.86
CA PRO A 26 -16.70 -4.06 14.39
C PRO A 26 -15.68 -3.29 13.55
N PRO A 27 -14.60 -2.78 14.16
CA PRO A 27 -13.55 -2.10 13.44
C PRO A 27 -12.98 -3.04 12.37
N LEU A 28 -12.61 -2.43 11.24
CA LEU A 28 -12.12 -3.15 10.07
C LEU A 28 -10.80 -3.86 10.37
N ASP A 29 -10.60 -5.06 9.81
CA ASP A 29 -9.28 -5.68 9.79
C ASP A 29 -8.43 -4.98 8.71
N GLN A 30 -7.77 -3.89 9.11
CA GLN A 30 -6.87 -3.17 8.22
C GLN A 30 -5.46 -3.74 8.31
N GLN A 31 -4.85 -3.96 7.16
CA GLN A 31 -3.48 -4.48 7.08
C GLN A 31 -2.58 -3.44 6.41
N LEU A 32 -1.27 -3.49 6.68
CA LEU A 32 -0.32 -2.50 6.19
C LEU A 32 0.74 -3.16 5.33
N TYR A 33 0.92 -2.68 4.09
CA TYR A 33 2.09 -3.02 3.29
C TYR A 33 3.28 -2.14 3.65
N ILE A 34 4.42 -2.77 3.94
CA ILE A 34 5.73 -2.11 4.08
C ILE A 34 6.60 -2.52 2.90
N TRP A 35 6.64 -1.64 1.90
CA TRP A 35 7.30 -1.91 0.62
C TRP A 35 8.70 -1.29 0.54
N GLN A 36 9.58 -1.67 1.46
CA GLN A 36 10.91 -1.08 1.59
C GLN A 36 12.00 -2.13 1.38
N ARG A 37 12.87 -1.90 0.40
CA ARG A 37 14.03 -2.77 0.13
C ARG A 37 15.11 -2.64 1.20
N GLN A 38 15.20 -1.47 1.86
CA GLN A 38 16.14 -1.24 2.95
C GLN A 38 15.43 -0.47 4.06
N TRP A 39 15.44 -1.05 5.25
CA TRP A 39 14.82 -0.41 6.40
C TRP A 39 15.78 0.60 7.04
N GLN A 40 15.32 1.84 7.10
CA GLN A 40 15.97 2.96 7.80
C GLN A 40 15.35 3.17 9.20
N PRO A 41 16.05 3.86 10.12
CA PRO A 41 15.52 4.21 11.44
C PRO A 41 14.19 4.97 11.40
N ALA A 42 13.95 5.79 10.36
CA ALA A 42 12.69 6.52 10.18
C ALA A 42 11.44 5.62 10.07
N HIS A 43 11.60 4.34 9.72
CA HIS A 43 10.48 3.39 9.68
C HIS A 43 9.96 2.99 11.07
N GLU A 44 10.73 3.24 12.14
CA GLU A 44 10.30 2.97 13.51
C GLU A 44 9.07 3.77 13.90
N GLN A 45 9.12 5.09 13.66
CA GLN A 45 7.99 5.97 13.98
C GLN A 45 6.77 5.61 13.14
N ALA A 46 6.96 5.30 11.86
CA ALA A 46 5.87 4.88 10.98
C ALA A 46 5.20 3.58 11.44
N LEU A 47 5.98 2.61 11.91
CA LEU A 47 5.46 1.38 12.51
C LEU A 47 4.66 1.66 13.78
N ALA A 48 5.21 2.45 14.70
CA ALA A 48 4.55 2.82 15.95
C ALA A 48 3.23 3.56 15.70
N ASP A 49 3.23 4.56 14.82
CA ASP A 49 2.05 5.37 14.49
C ASP A 49 0.94 4.54 13.83
N SER A 50 1.30 3.46 13.11
CA SER A 50 0.34 2.59 12.43
C SER A 50 -0.33 1.55 13.35
N ARG A 51 0.19 1.36 14.58
CA ARG A 51 -0.16 0.20 15.40
C ARG A 51 -1.64 0.16 15.82
N ALA A 52 -2.23 1.32 16.07
CA ALA A 52 -3.63 1.41 16.48
C ALA A 52 -4.61 1.11 15.34
N ASP A 53 -4.17 1.34 14.09
CA ASP A 53 -5.04 1.29 12.92
C ASP A 53 -4.91 -0.04 12.16
N PHE A 54 -3.74 -0.70 12.19
CA PHE A 54 -3.44 -1.89 11.38
C PHE A 54 -3.02 -3.10 12.21
N SER A 55 -3.76 -4.19 12.04
CA SER A 55 -3.59 -5.45 12.78
C SER A 55 -2.41 -6.30 12.29
N THR A 56 -2.14 -6.27 10.98
CA THR A 56 -1.21 -7.19 10.30
C THR A 56 -0.25 -6.42 9.40
N LEU A 57 1.01 -6.88 9.36
CA LEU A 57 2.06 -6.32 8.52
C LEU A 57 2.35 -7.23 7.32
N ARG A 58 2.32 -6.68 6.11
CA ARG A 58 2.73 -7.33 4.86
C ARG A 58 4.04 -6.71 4.40
N VAL A 59 5.14 -7.43 4.53
CA VAL A 59 6.48 -6.85 4.38
C VAL A 59 7.17 -7.39 3.14
N LEU A 60 7.62 -6.51 2.24
CA LEU A 60 8.49 -6.92 1.14
C LEU A 60 9.75 -7.59 1.70
N ALA A 61 9.94 -8.86 1.36
CA ALA A 61 10.94 -9.70 1.98
C ALA A 61 11.96 -10.21 0.96
N LEU A 62 11.48 -10.55 -0.25
CA LEU A 62 12.27 -11.11 -1.33
C LEU A 62 11.67 -10.66 -2.66
N GLN A 63 12.51 -10.50 -3.67
CA GLN A 63 12.07 -10.10 -4.99
C GLN A 63 12.91 -10.79 -6.08
N ALA A 64 12.27 -11.20 -7.16
CA ALA A 64 12.91 -11.74 -8.36
C ALA A 64 12.66 -10.81 -9.54
N GLN A 65 13.72 -10.39 -10.23
CA GLN A 65 13.66 -9.51 -11.39
C GLN A 65 14.30 -10.16 -12.63
N PRO A 66 13.80 -9.87 -13.84
CA PRO A 66 14.48 -10.27 -15.05
C PRO A 66 15.90 -9.72 -15.06
N LYS A 67 16.88 -10.57 -15.40
CA LYS A 67 18.31 -10.24 -15.52
C LYS A 67 19.04 -9.94 -14.21
N ALA A 68 18.38 -9.38 -13.20
CA ALA A 68 18.98 -9.10 -11.89
C ALA A 68 18.85 -10.26 -10.90
N GLY A 69 17.97 -11.23 -11.18
CA GLY A 69 17.78 -12.42 -10.34
C GLY A 69 17.10 -12.09 -9.02
N TRP A 70 17.41 -12.89 -8.00
CA TRP A 70 16.84 -12.78 -6.65
C TRP A 70 17.58 -11.76 -5.79
N SER A 71 16.83 -10.95 -5.04
CA SER A 71 17.38 -10.06 -4.02
C SER A 71 16.48 -10.00 -2.79
N ARG A 72 17.10 -9.97 -1.60
CA ARG A 72 16.41 -9.86 -0.32
C ARG A 72 16.26 -8.40 0.08
N ALA A 73 15.14 -8.07 0.69
CA ALA A 73 15.01 -6.81 1.40
C ALA A 73 15.83 -6.85 2.71
N LEU A 74 16.51 -5.76 3.03
CA LEU A 74 17.23 -5.56 4.29
C LEU A 74 16.23 -5.11 5.36
N VAL A 75 15.44 -6.08 5.83
CA VAL A 75 14.40 -5.90 6.87
C VAL A 75 15.03 -5.97 8.27
N ASP A 76 14.60 -5.08 9.15
CA ASP A 76 14.99 -5.08 10.57
C ASP A 76 14.14 -6.10 11.35
N LEU A 77 14.61 -7.35 11.40
CA LEU A 77 13.90 -8.45 12.08
C LEU A 77 13.74 -8.23 13.60
N PRO A 78 14.76 -7.74 14.35
CA PRO A 78 14.57 -7.38 15.75
C PRO A 78 13.43 -6.38 15.96
N ARG A 79 13.28 -5.39 15.07
CA ARG A 79 12.17 -4.44 15.13
C ARG A 79 10.82 -5.09 14.83
N LEU A 80 10.72 -5.97 13.83
CA LEU A 80 9.48 -6.71 13.56
C LEU A 80 9.08 -7.60 14.74
N LYS A 81 10.05 -8.28 15.36
CA LYS A 81 9.81 -9.06 16.58
C LYS A 81 9.31 -8.20 17.72
N ALA A 82 9.91 -7.02 17.94
CA ALA A 82 9.49 -6.09 18.98
C ALA A 82 8.09 -5.51 18.73
N ASP A 83 7.72 -5.30 17.45
CA ASP A 83 6.36 -4.88 17.08
C ASP A 83 5.33 -5.97 17.44
N GLY A 84 5.59 -7.23 17.09
CA GLY A 84 4.79 -8.36 17.56
C GLY A 84 3.42 -8.54 16.89
N ARG A 85 3.01 -7.66 15.95
CA ARG A 85 1.85 -7.93 15.08
C ARG A 85 2.13 -9.12 14.15
N PRO A 86 1.13 -9.91 13.75
CA PRO A 86 1.28 -10.92 12.71
C PRO A 86 1.95 -10.35 11.44
N VAL A 87 2.90 -11.10 10.89
CA VAL A 87 3.66 -10.70 9.70
C VAL A 87 3.43 -11.68 8.57
N ILE A 88 3.12 -11.13 7.39
CA ILE A 88 3.11 -11.84 6.11
C ILE A 88 4.35 -11.41 5.33
N ALA A 89 5.24 -12.36 5.02
CA ALA A 89 6.38 -12.11 4.16
C ALA A 89 5.92 -12.05 2.70
N VAL A 90 6.23 -10.96 1.99
CA VAL A 90 5.86 -10.79 0.58
C VAL A 90 7.04 -11.09 -0.31
N VAL A 91 6.85 -12.00 -1.27
CA VAL A 91 7.79 -12.33 -2.34
C VAL A 91 7.28 -11.73 -3.63
N ARG A 92 8.00 -10.73 -4.16
CA ARG A 92 7.66 -10.12 -5.44
C ARG A 92 8.27 -10.88 -6.60
N LEU A 93 7.43 -11.35 -7.52
CA LEU A 93 7.84 -11.94 -8.79
C LEU A 93 7.45 -10.96 -9.91
N ASP A 94 8.43 -10.47 -10.64
CA ASP A 94 8.16 -9.56 -11.76
C ASP A 94 7.40 -10.30 -12.89
N GLY A 95 6.34 -9.70 -13.41
CA GLY A 95 5.51 -10.30 -14.47
C GLY A 95 6.26 -10.58 -15.78
N GLN A 96 7.43 -9.96 -15.99
CA GLN A 96 8.31 -10.19 -17.13
C GLN A 96 9.29 -11.34 -16.94
N LEU A 97 9.27 -12.04 -15.80
CA LEU A 97 10.06 -13.26 -15.62
C LEU A 97 9.68 -14.29 -16.70
N PRO A 98 10.67 -14.89 -17.40
CA PRO A 98 10.42 -15.79 -18.51
C PRO A 98 9.66 -17.05 -18.07
N ALA A 99 9.94 -17.54 -16.86
CA ALA A 99 9.29 -18.69 -16.24
C ALA A 99 9.22 -18.51 -14.72
N LEU A 100 8.31 -19.25 -14.08
CA LEU A 100 8.28 -19.43 -12.63
C LEU A 100 8.99 -20.74 -12.32
N ASP A 101 10.29 -20.67 -12.03
CA ASP A 101 11.08 -21.86 -11.69
C ASP A 101 11.03 -22.14 -10.18
N LEU A 102 10.33 -23.20 -9.80
CA LEU A 102 10.25 -23.61 -8.40
C LEU A 102 11.58 -24.15 -7.86
N GLN A 103 12.44 -24.74 -8.69
CA GLN A 103 13.76 -25.20 -8.24
C GLN A 103 14.64 -24.03 -7.82
N GLU A 104 14.42 -22.85 -8.41
CA GLU A 104 15.09 -21.61 -8.01
C GLU A 104 14.34 -20.91 -6.86
N ALA A 105 13.01 -20.77 -6.95
CA ALA A 105 12.21 -20.03 -5.98
C ALA A 105 12.10 -20.74 -4.62
N GLY A 106 11.91 -22.07 -4.62
CA GLY A 106 11.68 -22.88 -3.43
C GLY A 106 12.77 -22.71 -2.37
N PRO A 107 14.07 -22.93 -2.70
CA PRO A 107 15.16 -22.74 -1.77
C PRO A 107 15.27 -21.31 -1.23
N GLN A 108 15.01 -20.30 -2.06
CA GLN A 108 15.06 -18.88 -1.65
C GLN A 108 13.96 -18.56 -0.64
N VAL A 109 12.73 -19.01 -0.90
CA VAL A 109 11.59 -18.84 0.00
C VAL A 109 11.82 -19.63 1.29
N ALA A 110 12.23 -20.89 1.22
CA ALA A 110 12.49 -21.71 2.41
C ALA A 110 13.57 -21.07 3.32
N ARG A 111 14.67 -20.59 2.72
CA ARG A 111 15.73 -19.88 3.45
C ARG A 111 15.20 -18.61 4.10
N LEU A 112 14.40 -17.84 3.37
CA LEU A 112 13.79 -16.62 3.88
C LEU A 112 12.95 -16.87 5.13
N LEU A 113 12.03 -17.82 5.05
CA LEU A 113 11.11 -18.14 6.14
C LEU A 113 11.87 -18.69 7.36
N ALA A 114 12.85 -19.56 7.14
CA ALA A 114 13.69 -20.09 8.22
C ALA A 114 14.46 -18.98 8.95
N ASP A 115 15.05 -18.03 8.22
CA ASP A 115 15.77 -16.89 8.83
C ASP A 115 14.82 -15.99 9.66
N TRP A 116 13.59 -15.74 9.17
CA TRP A 116 12.62 -14.89 9.87
C TRP A 116 12.06 -15.57 11.12
N GLN A 117 11.79 -16.87 11.03
CA GLN A 117 11.39 -17.70 12.17
C GLN A 117 12.50 -17.74 13.23
N ALA A 118 13.77 -17.95 12.82
CA ALA A 118 14.92 -17.90 13.73
C ALA A 118 15.11 -16.51 14.36
N GLY A 119 14.77 -15.45 13.63
CA GLY A 119 14.72 -14.08 14.13
C GLY A 119 13.59 -13.81 15.14
N GLY A 120 12.67 -14.77 15.34
CA GLY A 120 11.54 -14.67 16.25
C GLY A 120 10.44 -13.73 15.75
N VAL A 121 10.36 -13.50 14.45
CA VAL A 121 9.25 -12.74 13.84
C VAL A 121 7.97 -13.57 13.96
N PRO A 122 6.82 -12.98 14.37
CA PRO A 122 5.52 -13.65 14.41
C PRO A 122 4.97 -13.85 12.98
N LEU A 123 5.62 -14.74 12.24
CA LEU A 123 5.32 -15.03 10.84
C LEU A 123 4.01 -15.84 10.74
N ASP A 124 3.00 -15.25 10.10
CA ASP A 124 1.65 -15.82 9.94
C ASP A 124 1.36 -16.26 8.49
N GLY A 125 2.08 -15.69 7.51
CA GLY A 125 1.89 -16.04 6.12
C GLY A 125 3.04 -15.70 5.18
N LEU A 126 2.89 -16.22 3.96
CA LEU A 126 3.65 -15.89 2.76
C LEU A 126 2.67 -15.33 1.74
N GLU A 127 3.01 -14.20 1.12
CA GLU A 127 2.29 -13.68 -0.03
C GLU A 127 3.18 -13.69 -1.27
N ILE A 128 2.64 -14.19 -2.39
CA ILE A 128 3.27 -14.02 -3.70
C ILE A 128 2.64 -12.81 -4.39
N ASP A 129 3.43 -11.76 -4.58
CA ASP A 129 3.06 -10.61 -5.39
C ASP A 129 3.59 -10.81 -6.82
N HIS A 130 2.71 -11.25 -7.72
CA HIS A 130 3.08 -11.55 -9.10
C HIS A 130 2.12 -10.89 -10.07
N ASP A 131 2.64 -9.92 -10.84
CA ASP A 131 1.94 -9.22 -11.91
C ASP A 131 1.77 -10.10 -13.16
N SER A 132 1.21 -11.31 -12.98
CA SER A 132 1.07 -12.31 -14.02
C SER A 132 0.09 -11.84 -15.10
N GLY A 133 0.47 -11.99 -16.36
CA GLY A 133 -0.46 -11.84 -17.48
C GLY A 133 -1.55 -12.92 -17.42
N SER A 134 -2.80 -12.57 -17.75
CA SER A 134 -3.95 -13.50 -17.65
C SER A 134 -3.76 -14.83 -18.40
N ALA A 135 -2.94 -14.84 -19.45
CA ALA A 135 -2.59 -16.02 -20.24
C ALA A 135 -1.67 -17.02 -19.50
N ARG A 136 -0.99 -16.58 -18.44
CA ARG A 136 -0.02 -17.37 -17.66
C ARG A 136 -0.59 -17.86 -16.32
N LEU A 137 -1.89 -17.67 -16.07
CA LEU A 137 -2.50 -18.05 -14.79
C LEU A 137 -2.52 -19.57 -14.55
N ALA A 138 -2.52 -20.38 -15.61
CA ALA A 138 -2.39 -21.84 -15.48
C ALA A 138 -1.03 -22.20 -14.85
N ASP A 139 0.06 -21.75 -15.47
CA ASP A 139 1.43 -21.96 -14.96
C ASP A 139 1.61 -21.39 -13.55
N TYR A 140 0.98 -20.25 -13.28
CA TYR A 140 1.01 -19.65 -11.94
C TYR A 140 0.29 -20.51 -10.90
N GLY A 141 -0.85 -21.10 -11.25
CA GLY A 141 -1.56 -22.05 -10.38
C GLY A 141 -0.71 -23.26 -10.04
N GLU A 142 -0.08 -23.88 -11.04
CA GLU A 142 0.82 -25.03 -10.82
C GLU A 142 2.00 -24.66 -9.92
N PHE A 143 2.62 -23.50 -10.15
CA PHE A 143 3.69 -22.98 -9.29
C PHE A 143 3.23 -22.84 -7.83
N LEU A 144 2.04 -22.29 -7.59
CA LEU A 144 1.52 -22.09 -6.22
C LEU A 144 1.19 -23.41 -5.52
N LEU A 145 0.64 -24.38 -6.25
CA LEU A 145 0.36 -25.73 -5.72
C LEU A 145 1.64 -26.41 -5.26
N GLN A 146 2.68 -26.39 -6.08
CA GLN A 146 3.95 -27.01 -5.73
C GLN A 146 4.71 -26.20 -4.65
N LEU A 147 4.62 -24.88 -4.67
CA LEU A 147 5.18 -24.04 -3.61
C LEU A 147 4.53 -24.37 -2.26
N ARG A 148 3.20 -24.55 -2.23
CA ARG A 148 2.45 -24.90 -1.02
C ARG A 148 3.01 -26.13 -0.33
N GLU A 149 3.39 -27.16 -1.09
CA GLU A 149 3.95 -28.41 -0.56
C GLU A 149 5.29 -28.21 0.16
N GLN A 150 6.01 -27.12 -0.12
CA GLN A 150 7.29 -26.78 0.49
C GLN A 150 7.17 -25.84 1.70
N LEU A 151 5.97 -25.29 1.97
CA LEU A 151 5.78 -24.34 3.06
C LEU A 151 5.65 -25.06 4.41
N PRO A 152 6.11 -24.42 5.51
CA PRO A 152 5.87 -24.93 6.86
C PRO A 152 4.38 -25.18 7.11
N PRO A 153 4.00 -26.28 7.79
CA PRO A 153 2.61 -26.54 8.13
C PRO A 153 1.98 -25.38 8.89
N GLY A 154 0.75 -25.01 8.49
CA GLY A 154 0.00 -23.92 9.12
C GLY A 154 0.30 -22.52 8.59
N LEU A 155 1.40 -22.30 7.87
CA LEU A 155 1.71 -21.01 7.26
C LEU A 155 0.73 -20.70 6.13
N LYS A 156 0.09 -19.53 6.18
CA LYS A 156 -0.88 -19.13 5.15
C LYS A 156 -0.18 -18.73 3.85
N LEU A 157 -0.77 -19.08 2.71
CA LEU A 157 -0.34 -18.59 1.39
C LEU A 157 -1.42 -17.67 0.83
N SER A 158 -1.04 -16.44 0.49
CA SER A 158 -1.89 -15.52 -0.25
C SER A 158 -1.21 -15.06 -1.53
N ILE A 159 -1.98 -14.40 -2.38
CA ILE A 159 -1.49 -13.74 -3.59
C ILE A 159 -2.04 -12.34 -3.70
N THR A 160 -1.29 -11.44 -4.31
CA THR A 160 -1.91 -10.26 -4.94
C THR A 160 -2.63 -10.69 -6.20
N ALA A 161 -3.68 -9.95 -6.56
CA ALA A 161 -4.51 -10.28 -7.69
C ALA A 161 -4.93 -9.07 -8.50
N LEU A 162 -4.96 -9.22 -9.82
CA LEU A 162 -5.30 -8.15 -10.75
C LEU A 162 -6.75 -8.29 -11.25
N PRO A 163 -7.53 -7.20 -11.32
CA PRO A 163 -8.88 -7.23 -11.92
C PRO A 163 -8.91 -7.74 -13.37
N ALA A 164 -7.79 -7.62 -14.09
CA ALA A 164 -7.63 -8.15 -15.46
C ALA A 164 -7.81 -9.68 -15.55
N TRP A 165 -7.71 -10.40 -14.43
CA TRP A 165 -7.86 -11.85 -14.38
C TRP A 165 -9.32 -12.31 -14.38
N LEU A 166 -10.29 -11.42 -14.12
CA LEU A 166 -11.73 -11.76 -14.02
C LEU A 166 -12.33 -12.42 -15.27
N GLY A 167 -11.67 -12.33 -16.42
CA GLY A 167 -12.08 -13.01 -17.66
C GLY A 167 -11.35 -14.33 -17.93
N SER A 168 -10.41 -14.74 -17.07
CA SER A 168 -9.60 -15.94 -17.30
C SER A 168 -10.33 -17.20 -16.80
N PRO A 169 -10.39 -18.28 -17.62
CA PRO A 169 -10.96 -19.55 -17.18
C PRO A 169 -10.13 -20.25 -16.09
N HIS A 170 -8.88 -19.83 -15.90
CA HIS A 170 -7.96 -20.42 -14.91
C HIS A 170 -8.07 -19.77 -13.52
N LEU A 171 -8.76 -18.62 -13.41
CA LEU A 171 -8.85 -17.89 -12.14
C LEU A 171 -9.50 -18.72 -11.00
N PRO A 172 -10.58 -19.48 -11.20
CA PRO A 172 -11.15 -20.30 -10.13
C PRO A 172 -10.14 -21.31 -9.55
N ALA A 173 -9.41 -22.02 -10.41
CA ALA A 173 -8.41 -23.00 -9.98
C ALA A 173 -7.24 -22.32 -9.26
N LEU A 174 -6.78 -21.17 -9.75
CA LEU A 174 -5.75 -20.36 -9.11
C LEU A 174 -6.14 -19.95 -7.68
N LEU A 175 -7.37 -19.45 -7.49
CA LEU A 175 -7.86 -19.08 -6.16
C LEU A 175 -7.93 -20.28 -5.22
N GLN A 176 -8.26 -21.47 -5.72
CA GLN A 176 -8.31 -22.67 -4.89
C GLN A 176 -6.94 -23.10 -4.35
N ALA A 177 -5.85 -22.77 -5.04
CA ALA A 177 -4.48 -23.10 -4.62
C ALA A 177 -4.00 -22.31 -3.39
N VAL A 178 -4.71 -21.26 -2.97
CA VAL A 178 -4.28 -20.33 -1.92
C VAL A 178 -5.31 -20.22 -0.79
N ASP A 179 -4.89 -19.66 0.35
CA ASP A 179 -5.80 -19.42 1.48
C ASP A 179 -6.60 -18.13 1.29
N SER A 180 -6.01 -17.11 0.66
CA SER A 180 -6.67 -15.83 0.41
C SER A 180 -6.04 -15.07 -0.77
N SER A 181 -6.71 -14.02 -1.23
CA SER A 181 -6.19 -13.10 -2.25
C SER A 181 -6.33 -11.63 -1.86
N VAL A 182 -5.46 -10.78 -2.37
CA VAL A 182 -5.54 -9.32 -2.24
C VAL A 182 -5.81 -8.73 -3.61
N LEU A 183 -7.06 -8.33 -3.87
CA LEU A 183 -7.45 -7.72 -5.13
C LEU A 183 -6.95 -6.27 -5.18
N GLN A 184 -6.05 -6.01 -6.12
CA GLN A 184 -5.47 -4.71 -6.38
C GLN A 184 -6.42 -3.86 -7.23
N VAL A 185 -7.21 -3.03 -6.54
CA VAL A 185 -8.18 -2.11 -7.18
C VAL A 185 -7.58 -0.73 -7.48
N HIS A 186 -6.28 -0.56 -7.23
CA HIS A 186 -5.49 0.61 -7.59
C HIS A 186 -4.70 0.30 -8.86
N ALA A 187 -5.32 0.53 -10.01
CA ALA A 187 -4.62 0.42 -11.29
C ALA A 187 -4.89 1.65 -12.12
N VAL A 188 -3.82 2.34 -12.50
CA VAL A 188 -3.80 3.40 -13.51
C VAL A 188 -4.07 2.74 -14.87
N SER A 189 -5.30 2.29 -15.08
CA SER A 189 -5.75 1.81 -16.39
C SER A 189 -5.87 2.99 -17.38
N ASP A 190 -5.99 4.22 -16.86
CA ASP A 190 -5.84 5.46 -17.61
C ASP A 190 -5.42 6.61 -16.66
N PRO A 191 -4.22 7.21 -16.79
CA PRO A 191 -3.80 8.36 -15.98
C PRO A 191 -4.78 9.55 -16.01
N ARG A 192 -5.61 9.63 -17.06
CA ARG A 192 -6.63 10.68 -17.24
C ARG A 192 -7.88 10.43 -16.40
N ARG A 193 -8.11 9.21 -15.91
CA ARG A 193 -9.26 8.84 -15.06
C ARG A 193 -8.95 8.90 -13.56
N GLY A 194 -7.73 9.30 -13.19
CA GLY A 194 -7.26 9.35 -11.81
C GLY A 194 -6.70 8.01 -11.32
N LEU A 195 -6.18 8.00 -10.09
CA LEU A 195 -5.55 6.83 -9.48
C LEU A 195 -6.56 5.74 -9.07
N PHE A 196 -7.81 6.13 -8.85
CA PHE A 196 -8.82 5.31 -8.18
C PHE A 196 -10.24 5.69 -8.59
N ASP A 197 -11.07 4.70 -8.88
CA ASP A 197 -12.51 4.85 -9.08
C ASP A 197 -13.26 3.93 -8.09
N PRO A 198 -13.97 4.48 -7.09
CA PRO A 198 -14.65 3.69 -6.07
C PRO A 198 -15.81 2.84 -6.62
N ALA A 199 -16.48 3.29 -7.70
CA ALA A 199 -17.55 2.52 -8.32
C ALA A 199 -16.99 1.31 -9.07
N GLN A 200 -15.88 1.50 -9.79
CA GLN A 200 -15.17 0.42 -10.46
C GLN A 200 -14.58 -0.57 -9.45
N ALA A 201 -13.96 -0.10 -8.36
CA ALA A 201 -13.43 -0.95 -7.30
C ALA A 201 -14.53 -1.85 -6.70
N ARG A 202 -15.73 -1.29 -6.47
CA ARG A 202 -16.88 -2.06 -5.99
C ARG A 202 -17.33 -3.12 -7.01
N GLN A 203 -17.45 -2.76 -8.29
CA GLN A 203 -17.83 -3.71 -9.34
C GLN A 203 -16.83 -4.86 -9.47
N TRP A 204 -15.53 -4.58 -9.35
CA TRP A 204 -14.52 -5.63 -9.32
C TRP A 204 -14.66 -6.52 -8.09
N ALA A 205 -14.84 -5.96 -6.89
CA ALA A 205 -15.06 -6.75 -5.68
C ALA A 205 -16.30 -7.65 -5.79
N GLU A 206 -17.41 -7.13 -6.31
CA GLU A 206 -18.64 -7.89 -6.53
C GLU A 206 -18.44 -9.03 -7.54
N ARG A 207 -17.70 -8.78 -8.63
CA ARG A 207 -17.39 -9.83 -9.62
C ARG A 207 -16.43 -10.87 -9.05
N TRP A 208 -15.41 -10.45 -8.31
CA TRP A 208 -14.42 -11.31 -7.67
C TRP A 208 -15.07 -12.27 -6.67
N SER A 209 -16.01 -11.76 -5.87
CA SER A 209 -16.78 -12.56 -4.90
C SER A 209 -17.59 -13.71 -5.51
N ARG A 210 -17.82 -13.70 -6.83
CA ARG A 210 -18.58 -14.75 -7.54
C ARG A 210 -17.68 -15.81 -8.18
N VAL A 211 -16.35 -15.62 -8.17
CA VAL A 211 -15.42 -16.53 -8.84
C VAL A 211 -15.06 -17.73 -7.97
N GLY A 212 -14.98 -17.54 -6.66
CA GLY A 212 -14.65 -18.60 -5.71
C GLY A 212 -15.12 -18.27 -4.30
N ASP A 213 -14.92 -19.21 -3.39
CA ASP A 213 -15.34 -19.16 -1.99
C ASP A 213 -14.23 -18.72 -1.03
N LYS A 214 -13.02 -18.49 -1.56
CA LYS A 214 -11.86 -18.08 -0.78
C LYS A 214 -11.99 -16.63 -0.30
N PRO A 215 -11.55 -16.35 0.94
CA PRO A 215 -11.54 -14.99 1.45
C PRO A 215 -10.63 -14.09 0.61
N PHE A 216 -11.01 -12.83 0.46
CA PHE A 216 -10.16 -11.84 -0.20
C PHE A 216 -10.19 -10.48 0.50
N HIS A 217 -9.12 -9.71 0.29
CA HIS A 217 -8.98 -8.33 0.72
C HIS A 217 -8.97 -7.39 -0.50
N LEU A 218 -9.23 -6.10 -0.27
CA LEU A 218 -9.01 -5.05 -1.25
C LEU A 218 -7.78 -4.22 -0.88
N ALA A 219 -6.84 -4.07 -1.83
CA ALA A 219 -5.74 -3.12 -1.68
C ALA A 219 -6.19 -1.73 -2.14
N LEU A 220 -6.40 -0.83 -1.18
CA LEU A 220 -6.80 0.54 -1.41
C LEU A 220 -5.56 1.44 -1.53
N PRO A 221 -5.55 2.42 -2.45
CA PRO A 221 -4.44 3.35 -2.56
C PRO A 221 -4.43 4.26 -1.32
N ALA A 222 -3.35 4.22 -0.55
CA ALA A 222 -3.14 5.13 0.59
C ALA A 222 -2.02 6.16 0.32
N TYR A 223 -1.72 6.40 -0.97
CA TYR A 223 -0.65 7.28 -1.42
C TYR A 223 -0.98 8.00 -2.73
N GLY A 224 -0.19 9.03 -3.03
CA GLY A 224 -0.24 9.76 -4.28
C GLY A 224 0.76 9.24 -5.30
N VAL A 225 0.36 9.10 -6.56
CA VAL A 225 1.25 8.67 -7.64
C VAL A 225 1.78 9.88 -8.41
N ALA A 226 3.10 10.04 -8.52
CA ALA A 226 3.68 11.10 -9.35
C ALA A 226 3.53 10.75 -10.86
N LEU A 227 2.86 11.64 -11.59
CA LEU A 227 2.88 11.67 -13.05
C LEU A 227 3.95 12.66 -13.51
N LEU A 228 4.80 12.22 -14.44
CA LEU A 228 5.73 13.09 -15.15
C LEU A 228 5.12 13.51 -16.51
N PRO A 229 5.34 14.76 -16.97
CA PRO A 229 4.81 15.23 -18.24
C PRO A 229 5.41 14.48 -19.44
N ASP A 230 4.63 14.45 -20.50
CA ASP A 230 4.94 13.80 -21.75
C ASP A 230 5.97 14.55 -22.63
N THR A 231 6.82 13.81 -23.34
CA THR A 231 7.61 14.31 -24.47
C THR A 231 7.35 13.49 -25.75
N GLY A 232 6.08 13.16 -26.05
CA GLY A 232 5.63 12.55 -27.32
C GLY A 232 4.82 11.23 -27.25
N GLY A 233 4.11 10.91 -26.15
CA GLY A 233 3.39 9.67 -25.86
C GLY A 233 2.52 9.66 -24.57
N ALA A 234 2.17 8.47 -24.06
CA ALA A 234 1.31 8.34 -22.86
C ALA A 234 2.08 8.71 -21.56
N PRO A 235 1.41 9.31 -20.55
CA PRO A 235 2.05 9.66 -19.27
C PRO A 235 2.68 8.44 -18.59
N VAL A 236 3.91 8.56 -18.12
CA VAL A 236 4.60 7.48 -17.39
C VAL A 236 4.32 7.61 -15.90
N VAL A 237 3.84 6.52 -15.31
CA VAL A 237 3.56 6.38 -13.87
C VAL A 237 4.84 6.00 -13.15
N GLU A 238 5.34 6.87 -12.27
CA GLU A 238 6.46 6.57 -11.38
C GLU A 238 5.94 5.75 -10.20
N SER A 239 5.99 4.42 -10.32
CA SER A 239 5.44 3.52 -9.32
C SER A 239 6.42 3.26 -8.17
N GLU A 240 7.72 3.01 -8.44
CA GLU A 240 8.64 2.52 -7.38
C GLU A 240 10.15 2.75 -7.61
N THR A 241 10.57 3.34 -8.74
CA THR A 241 11.98 3.73 -8.98
C THR A 241 11.98 5.21 -9.34
N PRO A 242 12.82 6.04 -8.71
CA PRO A 242 13.01 7.41 -9.15
C PRO A 242 13.41 7.42 -10.62
N LEU A 243 12.54 7.89 -11.49
CA LEU A 243 12.87 8.25 -12.85
C LEU A 243 13.69 9.53 -12.76
N ASN A 244 14.99 9.44 -13.04
CA ASN A 244 15.86 10.61 -13.19
C ASN A 244 15.47 11.42 -14.44
N ARG A 245 14.30 12.06 -14.42
CA ARG A 245 13.79 12.96 -15.46
C ARG A 245 13.36 14.28 -14.81
N GLY A 246 13.79 15.39 -15.39
CA GLY A 246 13.31 16.72 -15.01
C GLY A 246 11.91 16.99 -15.58
N GLY A 247 11.02 17.59 -14.78
CA GLY A 247 9.64 17.96 -15.15
C GLY A 247 8.79 18.28 -13.93
N GLU A 248 7.68 19.03 -14.10
CA GLU A 248 6.72 19.26 -13.01
C GLU A 248 6.08 17.95 -12.56
N ARG A 249 6.33 17.56 -11.30
CA ARG A 249 5.75 16.37 -10.68
C ARG A 249 4.29 16.64 -10.33
N ARG A 250 3.36 15.85 -10.87
CA ARG A 250 1.94 15.93 -10.50
C ARG A 250 1.53 14.69 -9.72
N GLU A 251 1.35 14.85 -8.41
CA GLU A 251 0.89 13.79 -7.53
C GLU A 251 -0.63 13.56 -7.69
N LEU A 252 -1.02 12.34 -8.06
CA LEU A 252 -2.40 11.87 -8.08
C LEU A 252 -2.70 11.19 -6.75
N LEU A 253 -3.32 11.90 -5.82
CA LEU A 253 -3.82 11.33 -4.57
C LEU A 253 -5.23 10.75 -4.77
N ALA A 254 -5.50 9.60 -4.15
CA ALA A 254 -6.88 9.17 -3.95
C ALA A 254 -7.55 10.07 -2.92
N ASP A 255 -8.79 10.50 -3.18
CA ASP A 255 -9.54 11.37 -2.27
C ASP A 255 -9.88 10.60 -0.97
N PRO A 256 -9.43 11.07 0.22
CA PRO A 256 -9.73 10.43 1.49
C PRO A 256 -11.22 10.25 1.76
N GLN A 257 -12.08 11.17 1.29
CA GLN A 257 -13.53 11.05 1.44
C GLN A 257 -14.08 9.90 0.59
N GLN A 258 -13.59 9.75 -0.65
CA GLN A 258 -13.99 8.64 -1.52
C GLN A 258 -13.58 7.28 -0.94
N LEU A 259 -12.40 7.19 -0.33
CA LEU A 259 -11.94 5.99 0.35
C LEU A 259 -12.79 5.68 1.58
N ALA A 260 -13.11 6.69 2.40
CA ALA A 260 -13.97 6.54 3.57
C ALA A 260 -15.40 6.11 3.19
N ASP A 261 -15.95 6.67 2.11
CA ASP A 261 -17.28 6.34 1.58
C ASP A 261 -17.34 4.92 1.03
N LEU A 262 -16.34 4.51 0.23
CA LEU A 262 -16.25 3.13 -0.21
C LEU A 262 -16.12 2.18 0.98
N GLY A 263 -15.25 2.50 1.94
CA GLY A 263 -15.07 1.71 3.15
C GLY A 263 -16.38 1.53 3.93
N ARG A 264 -17.18 2.60 4.09
CA ARG A 264 -18.53 2.51 4.69
C ARG A 264 -19.43 1.57 3.90
N ARG A 265 -19.53 1.75 2.58
CA ARG A 265 -20.40 0.92 1.73
C ARG A 265 -20.02 -0.55 1.75
N LEU A 266 -18.72 -0.88 1.74
CA LEU A 266 -18.24 -2.25 1.82
C LEU A 266 -18.50 -2.87 3.20
N ARG A 267 -18.57 -2.08 4.28
CA ARG A 267 -19.02 -2.57 5.59
C ARG A 267 -20.52 -2.83 5.64
N ASP A 268 -21.31 -1.90 5.09
CA ASP A 268 -22.76 -1.97 5.16
C ASP A 268 -23.31 -3.08 4.25
N GLN A 269 -22.64 -3.33 3.11
CA GLN A 269 -23.01 -4.32 2.10
C GLN A 269 -21.76 -5.03 1.55
N PRO A 270 -21.13 -5.92 2.35
CA PRO A 270 -19.94 -6.62 1.91
C PRO A 270 -20.28 -7.61 0.79
N PRO A 271 -19.53 -7.62 -0.33
CA PRO A 271 -19.50 -8.76 -1.24
C PRO A 271 -19.19 -10.06 -0.46
N ALA A 272 -19.72 -11.18 -0.93
CA ALA A 272 -19.43 -12.48 -0.32
C ALA A 272 -17.91 -12.72 -0.25
N HIS A 273 -17.43 -13.34 0.83
CA HIS A 273 -16.02 -13.67 1.04
C HIS A 273 -15.07 -12.45 1.15
N LEU A 274 -15.56 -11.20 1.07
CA LEU A 274 -14.75 -10.04 1.39
C LEU A 274 -14.46 -10.05 2.90
N VAL A 275 -13.19 -10.10 3.26
CA VAL A 275 -12.76 -9.87 4.64
C VAL A 275 -12.98 -8.37 4.94
N PRO A 276 -13.73 -8.02 6.01
CA PRO A 276 -14.11 -6.62 6.29
C PRO A 276 -12.89 -5.66 6.23
N PRO A 277 -12.95 -4.58 5.42
CA PRO A 277 -11.80 -4.12 4.61
C PRO A 277 -10.82 -3.11 5.24
N ALA A 278 -9.51 -3.20 4.95
CA ALA A 278 -8.76 -2.30 4.03
C ALA A 278 -7.25 -2.51 4.16
N ILE A 279 -6.52 -2.78 3.07
CA ILE A 279 -5.06 -2.77 3.10
C ILE A 279 -4.54 -1.42 2.59
N ALA A 280 -3.79 -0.71 3.42
CA ALA A 280 -3.16 0.55 3.05
C ALA A 280 -1.67 0.32 2.70
N ARG A 281 -1.17 0.99 1.66
CA ARG A 281 0.26 1.14 1.34
C ARG A 281 0.69 2.56 1.71
N ARG A 282 1.64 2.75 2.64
CA ARG A 282 2.14 4.09 3.01
C ARG A 282 3.62 4.25 2.62
N PRO A 283 4.05 5.31 1.91
CA PRO A 283 5.46 5.60 1.72
C PRO A 283 6.07 6.25 2.98
N PRO A 284 7.39 6.10 3.22
CA PRO A 284 8.08 6.89 4.22
C PRO A 284 8.06 8.37 3.83
N CYS A 285 7.86 9.23 4.83
CA CYS A 285 8.14 10.65 4.67
C CYS A 285 9.63 10.78 4.32
N LEU A 286 9.94 11.13 3.07
CA LEU A 286 11.28 11.59 2.70
C LEU A 286 11.39 13.05 3.17
N GLU A 287 12.24 13.33 4.15
CA GLU A 287 12.73 14.70 4.33
C GLU A 287 13.52 15.10 3.08
N PRO A 288 13.38 16.35 2.61
CA PRO A 288 14.18 16.83 1.49
C PRO A 288 15.64 16.96 1.94
N ASP A 289 16.54 16.24 1.26
CA ASP A 289 17.96 16.51 1.34
C ASP A 289 18.23 17.99 1.00
N HIS A 290 19.10 18.60 1.80
CA HIS A 290 19.44 20.00 1.81
C HIS A 290 19.62 20.63 0.43
N VAL A 291 18.75 21.59 0.11
CA VAL A 291 19.09 22.75 -0.71
C VAL A 291 18.74 24.00 0.09
N GLU A 292 19.77 24.69 0.56
CA GLU A 292 19.62 26.06 1.06
C GLU A 292 19.01 26.93 -0.05
N SER A 293 17.77 27.37 0.14
CA SER A 293 17.40 28.79 0.23
C SER A 293 15.89 28.96 0.03
N GLY A 294 15.23 29.46 1.09
CA GLY A 294 13.96 30.18 0.98
C GLY A 294 12.68 29.35 1.13
N GLY A 295 12.14 29.32 2.36
CA GLY A 295 10.70 29.16 2.60
C GLY A 295 10.24 27.77 3.05
N ALA A 296 10.61 27.36 4.26
CA ALA A 296 10.01 26.22 4.92
C ALA A 296 8.48 26.41 5.08
N ARG A 297 7.68 25.53 4.48
CA ARG A 297 6.31 25.28 4.95
C ARG A 297 6.29 23.94 5.66
N ARG A 298 6.15 24.00 7.00
CA ARG A 298 5.85 22.85 7.85
C ARG A 298 4.66 22.06 7.27
N CYS A 299 4.75 20.74 7.26
CA CYS A 299 3.56 19.88 7.23
C CYS A 299 2.80 20.11 8.55
N ALA A 300 1.92 21.11 8.54
CA ALA A 300 0.95 21.28 9.61
C ALA A 300 -0.10 20.18 9.48
N ARG A 301 -0.40 19.50 10.59
CA ARG A 301 -1.66 18.78 10.79
C ARG A 301 -2.78 19.71 10.34
N GLN A 302 -3.50 19.36 9.28
CA GLN A 302 -4.72 20.07 8.91
C GLN A 302 -5.92 19.28 9.43
N PRO A 303 -6.63 19.77 10.45
CA PRO A 303 -7.90 19.17 10.85
C PRO A 303 -8.96 19.49 9.78
N MET A 304 -9.92 18.57 9.66
CA MET A 304 -11.10 18.68 8.82
C MET A 304 -11.94 19.92 9.20
N ALA A 305 -11.70 21.06 8.54
CA ALA A 305 -12.64 22.17 8.46
C ALA A 305 -12.25 23.11 7.31
N GLY A 306 -13.15 23.30 6.35
CA GLY A 306 -12.93 24.13 5.18
C GLY A 306 -12.71 25.61 5.51
N ARG A 307 -11.85 26.26 4.73
CA ARG A 307 -11.88 27.72 4.53
C ARG A 307 -11.20 28.12 3.21
N THR A 308 -11.96 28.82 2.40
CA THR A 308 -11.57 29.52 1.17
C THR A 308 -10.71 30.74 1.50
N VAL A 309 -9.64 31.00 0.74
CA VAL A 309 -8.92 32.29 0.79
C VAL A 309 -8.74 32.86 -0.62
N ARG A 310 -9.12 34.14 -0.74
CA ARG A 310 -9.13 35.00 -1.93
C ARG A 310 -7.71 35.41 -2.33
N ALA A 311 -7.42 35.47 -3.62
CA ALA A 311 -6.19 36.04 -4.16
C ALA A 311 -6.32 37.56 -4.38
N GLY A 312 -5.29 38.30 -4.00
CA GLY A 312 -4.98 39.68 -4.36
C GLY A 312 -3.54 39.93 -3.92
N GLY A 313 -2.69 40.71 -4.55
CA GLY A 313 -2.70 41.54 -5.74
C GLY A 313 -1.24 42.03 -5.87
N ALA A 314 -0.80 42.35 -7.08
CA ALA A 314 0.58 42.68 -7.42
C ALA A 314 1.15 43.89 -6.66
N GLU A 315 2.47 43.94 -6.48
CA GLU A 315 3.22 45.18 -6.61
C GLU A 315 4.70 44.94 -6.98
N ARG A 316 5.16 45.79 -7.90
CA ARG A 316 6.50 45.85 -8.50
C ARG A 316 7.39 46.75 -7.64
N HIS A 317 8.71 46.55 -7.64
CA HIS A 317 9.64 47.68 -7.65
C HIS A 317 10.99 47.36 -8.30
N HIS A 318 11.62 48.44 -8.76
CA HIS A 318 12.63 48.59 -9.80
C HIS A 318 14.04 48.81 -9.24
N ALA A 319 15.04 48.66 -10.13
CA ALA A 319 16.38 49.28 -10.15
C ALA A 319 17.42 48.74 -9.14
N GLY A 320 18.73 48.67 -9.44
CA GLY A 320 19.49 49.09 -10.61
C GLY A 320 21.00 48.87 -10.39
N GLN A 321 21.73 48.77 -11.50
CA GLN A 321 23.11 49.21 -11.77
C GLN A 321 24.34 48.86 -10.87
N ARG A 322 25.29 48.21 -11.56
CA ARG A 322 26.73 48.55 -11.75
C ARG A 322 27.79 48.24 -10.65
N ARG A 323 28.76 47.45 -11.13
CA ARG A 323 30.25 47.61 -11.15
C ARG A 323 31.11 47.19 -9.95
N GLN A 324 32.13 46.37 -10.31
CA GLN A 324 33.57 46.39 -9.94
C GLN A 324 33.88 46.25 -8.43
N SER A 325 34.73 45.35 -7.92
CA SER A 325 36.15 45.10 -8.25
C SER A 325 36.65 43.91 -7.39
N ARG A 326 37.66 43.18 -7.88
CA ARG A 326 38.49 42.18 -7.14
C ARG A 326 39.44 42.88 -6.11
N PRO A 327 40.44 42.18 -5.51
CA PRO A 327 40.39 41.07 -4.53
C PRO A 327 41.29 41.37 -3.29
N ALA A 328 41.38 40.46 -2.33
CA ALA A 328 42.55 40.39 -1.45
C ALA A 328 42.83 38.94 -1.02
N ASP A 329 44.06 38.53 -1.29
CA ASP A 329 44.81 37.42 -0.70
C ASP A 329 44.79 37.54 0.85
N THR A 330 45.09 36.55 1.69
CA THR A 330 46.29 35.72 1.71
C THR A 330 46.23 34.73 2.89
N CYS A 331 46.98 33.63 2.76
CA CYS A 331 47.82 32.98 3.77
C CYS A 331 47.36 31.71 4.55
N ALA A 332 48.33 30.78 4.54
CA ALA A 332 48.59 29.60 5.37
C ALA A 332 47.72 28.36 5.11
N GLY A 333 48.20 27.24 4.55
CA GLY A 333 49.55 26.68 4.47
C GLY A 333 49.76 25.66 5.58
N GLY A 334 49.89 24.37 5.25
CA GLY A 334 50.37 23.36 6.20
C GLY A 334 49.90 21.92 5.95
N ALA A 335 50.78 21.15 5.33
CA ALA A 335 50.68 19.72 5.02
C ALA A 335 50.39 18.79 6.21
N GLY A 336 49.91 17.57 5.93
CA GLY A 336 50.15 16.46 6.86
C GLY A 336 49.32 15.17 6.74
N ARG A 337 49.70 14.31 5.80
CA ARG A 337 49.72 12.83 5.87
C ARG A 337 48.41 11.99 5.94
N ARG A 338 48.41 11.02 5.00
CA ARG A 338 47.75 9.71 4.97
C ARG A 338 47.91 8.91 6.27
N ILE A 339 46.98 8.00 6.56
CA ILE A 339 47.12 6.53 6.48
C ILE A 339 45.86 5.84 7.08
N LEU A 340 45.47 4.74 6.41
CA LEU A 340 44.41 3.73 6.67
C LEU A 340 42.98 4.09 6.27
#